data_AF-A0A9P6CM22-F1
#
_entry.id   AF-A0A9P6CM22-F1
#
_cell.length_a   1.000
_cell.length_b   1.000
_cell.length_c   1.000
_cell.angle_alpha   90.00
_cell.angle_beta   90.00
_cell.angle_gamma   90.00
#
_symmetry.space_group_name_H-M   'P 1'
#
loop_
_entity.id
_entity.type
_entity.pdbx_description
1 polymer ?
#
loop_
_entity_poly.entity_id
_entity_poly.type
_entity_poly.pdbx_seq_one_letter_code
_entity_poly.pdbx_strand_id
1 'polypeptide(L)'
;MRLRNWKETVEPTIEDTLRDVHPHTLDCTFHWYAPPGTPVWVFAGEGKNQKWRQGLVGGEARTNDISQGVFRSYDVHYNVKRQRVVTRFIPGLQWEMKPDTPEVRELLREAGVFI
;
A
#
# COMPACT_ATOMS: atom_id res chain seq x y z
N MET A 1 -6.22 -17.39 -29.86
CA MET A 1 -5.62 -16.36 -28.98
C MET A 1 -5.02 -15.28 -29.86
N ARG A 2 -5.58 -14.05 -29.88
CA ARG A 2 -5.03 -12.91 -30.63
C ARG A 2 -4.33 -11.99 -29.63
N LEU A 3 -3.02 -11.78 -29.79
CA LEU A 3 -2.26 -10.78 -29.05
C LEU A 3 -2.71 -9.39 -29.52
N ARG A 4 -3.25 -8.57 -28.62
CA ARG A 4 -3.69 -7.20 -28.94
C ARG A 4 -2.48 -6.28 -29.14
N ASN A 5 -2.60 -5.40 -30.13
CA ASN A 5 -1.58 -4.43 -30.55
C ASN A 5 -1.30 -3.38 -29.45
N TRP A 6 -0.02 -3.01 -29.31
CA TRP A 6 0.56 -2.04 -28.36
C TRP A 6 0.04 -0.58 -28.48
N LYS A 7 -0.99 -0.31 -29.30
CA LYS A 7 -1.53 1.04 -29.55
C LYS A 7 -2.80 1.38 -28.78
N GLU A 8 -3.36 0.43 -28.03
CA GLU A 8 -4.52 0.65 -27.15
C GLU A 8 -4.07 0.74 -25.69
N THR A 9 -3.33 1.79 -25.32
CA THR A 9 -3.27 2.22 -23.92
C THR A 9 -4.60 2.89 -23.60
N VAL A 10 -5.60 2.05 -23.31
CA VAL A 10 -6.85 2.50 -22.70
C VAL A 10 -6.49 2.98 -21.30
N GLU A 11 -6.94 4.19 -20.92
CA GLU A 11 -6.84 4.62 -19.52
C GLU A 11 -7.58 3.60 -18.65
N PRO A 12 -7.00 3.14 -17.53
CA PRO A 12 -7.62 2.11 -16.72
C PRO A 12 -9.06 2.50 -16.37
N THR A 13 -10.02 1.67 -16.76
CA THR A 13 -11.44 1.90 -16.52
C THR A 13 -11.77 1.78 -15.04
N ILE A 14 -12.71 2.59 -14.57
CA ILE A 14 -13.19 2.57 -13.17
C ILE A 14 -13.64 1.15 -12.75
N GLU A 15 -14.20 0.38 -13.68
CA GLU A 15 -14.65 -1.00 -13.46
C GLU A 15 -13.51 -2.00 -13.22
N ASP A 16 -12.30 -1.75 -13.76
CA ASP A 16 -11.10 -2.55 -13.48
C ASP A 16 -10.48 -2.19 -12.11
N THR A 17 -10.82 -1.01 -11.59
CA THR A 17 -10.41 -0.52 -10.25
C THR A 17 -11.46 -0.79 -9.16
N LEU A 18 -12.66 -1.26 -9.52
CA LEU A 18 -13.83 -1.43 -8.63
C LEU A 18 -14.04 -2.82 -8.05
N ARG A 19 -13.11 -3.76 -8.24
CA ARG A 19 -12.99 -4.80 -7.21
C ARG A 19 -12.22 -4.15 -6.08
N ASP A 20 -12.96 -3.71 -5.07
CA ASP A 20 -12.48 -3.40 -3.72
C ASP A 20 -11.79 -4.64 -3.15
N VAL A 21 -10.60 -4.98 -3.69
CA VAL A 21 -9.79 -6.11 -3.26
C VAL A 21 -9.08 -5.64 -2.00
N HIS A 22 -9.79 -5.64 -0.88
CA HIS A 22 -9.16 -5.41 0.41
C HIS A 22 -8.40 -6.66 0.84
N PRO A 23 -7.26 -6.51 1.52
CA PRO A 23 -6.56 -7.65 2.08
C PRO A 23 -7.45 -8.31 3.14
N HIS A 24 -7.64 -9.63 3.06
CA HIS A 24 -8.42 -10.39 4.05
C HIS A 24 -7.68 -10.58 5.38
N THR A 25 -6.36 -10.38 5.39
CA THR A 25 -5.51 -10.42 6.59
C THR A 25 -4.42 -9.36 6.50
N LEU A 26 -3.84 -8.97 7.64
CA LEU A 26 -2.76 -7.98 7.69
C LEU A 26 -1.46 -8.45 7.00
N ASP A 27 -1.26 -9.77 6.89
CA ASP A 27 -0.07 -10.36 6.29
C ASP A 27 -0.20 -10.54 4.77
N CYS A 28 -1.39 -10.35 4.21
CA CYS A 28 -1.60 -10.42 2.77
C CYS A 28 -0.95 -9.24 2.04
N THR A 29 -0.09 -9.53 1.07
CA THR A 29 0.37 -8.54 0.09
C THR A 29 -0.77 -8.18 -0.86
N PHE A 30 -0.95 -6.89 -1.14
CA PHE A 30 -1.98 -6.41 -2.04
C PHE A 30 -1.46 -5.21 -2.82
N HIS A 31 -1.64 -5.24 -4.15
CA HIS A 31 -1.23 -4.15 -5.01
C HIS A 31 -2.36 -3.15 -5.19
N TRP A 32 -2.09 -1.88 -4.95
CA TRP A 32 -3.07 -0.81 -5.10
C TRP A 32 -2.41 0.52 -5.40
N TYR A 33 -3.21 1.43 -5.94
CA TYR A 33 -2.77 2.78 -6.25
C TYR A 33 -2.98 3.72 -5.05
N ALA A 34 -1.90 4.36 -4.62
CA ALA A 34 -1.90 5.26 -3.46
C ALA A 34 -1.51 6.69 -3.89
N PRO A 35 -2.47 7.60 -4.14
CA PRO A 35 -2.13 8.96 -4.52
C PRO A 35 -1.41 9.74 -3.38
N PRO A 36 -0.66 10.81 -3.71
CA PRO A 36 -0.08 11.68 -2.70
C PRO A 36 -1.16 12.23 -1.75
N GLY A 37 -0.86 12.25 -0.45
CA GLY A 37 -1.78 12.67 0.61
C GLY A 37 -2.71 11.55 1.10
N THR A 38 -2.70 10.35 0.50
CA THR A 38 -3.53 9.24 0.97
C THR A 38 -3.08 8.76 2.36
N PRO A 39 -4.02 8.64 3.33
CA PRO A 39 -3.75 8.05 4.63
C PRO A 39 -3.52 6.54 4.51
N VAL A 40 -2.52 6.05 5.23
CA VAL A 40 -2.10 4.64 5.20
C VAL A 40 -1.68 4.16 6.57
N TRP A 41 -1.69 2.84 6.73
CA TRP A 41 -1.11 2.15 7.88
C TRP A 41 0.18 1.48 7.46
N VAL A 42 1.23 1.69 8.25
CA VAL A 42 2.54 1.07 8.06
C VAL A 42 2.96 0.29 9.29
N PHE A 43 3.40 -0.95 9.08
CA PHE A 43 4.03 -1.75 10.13
C PHE A 43 5.50 -1.41 10.20
N ALA A 44 5.90 -0.66 11.23
CA ALA A 44 7.24 -0.10 11.32
C ALA A 44 7.79 -0.04 12.75
N GLY A 45 9.10 -0.22 12.87
CA GLY A 45 9.86 -0.21 14.11
C GLY A 45 10.95 -1.27 14.10
N GLU A 46 11.69 -1.38 15.19
CA GLU A 46 12.75 -2.36 15.37
C GLU A 46 12.45 -3.28 16.56
N GLY A 47 12.65 -4.59 16.37
CA GLY A 47 12.44 -5.61 17.39
C GLY A 47 11.06 -5.50 18.03
N LYS A 48 11.03 -5.40 19.37
CA LYS A 48 9.80 -5.32 20.17
C LYS A 48 8.97 -4.04 19.96
N ASN A 49 9.50 -3.04 19.23
CA ASN A 49 8.79 -1.79 18.95
C ASN A 49 8.12 -1.77 17.56
N GLN A 50 8.15 -2.88 16.83
CA GLN A 50 7.41 -3.06 15.59
C GLN A 50 5.91 -3.02 15.89
N LYS A 51 5.22 -2.08 15.25
CA LYS A 51 3.77 -1.93 15.37
C LYS A 51 3.21 -1.16 14.17
N TRP A 52 1.91 -1.29 13.99
CA TRP A 52 1.15 -0.48 13.05
C TRP A 52 1.14 0.99 13.46
N ARG A 53 1.33 1.86 12.48
CA ARG A 53 1.39 3.31 12.65
C ARG A 53 0.66 3.97 11.49
N GLN A 54 -0.05 5.04 11.77
CA GLN A 54 -0.64 5.84 10.71
C GLN A 54 0.43 6.72 10.04
N GLY A 55 0.34 6.83 8.72
CA GLY A 55 1.20 7.64 7.89
C GLY A 55 0.43 8.26 6.71
N LEU A 56 1.15 9.01 5.89
CA LEU A 56 0.65 9.67 4.70
C LEU A 56 1.60 9.41 3.53
N VAL A 57 1.03 9.13 2.36
CA VAL A 57 1.81 9.01 1.12
C VAL A 57 2.33 10.39 0.73
N GLY A 58 3.64 10.53 0.57
CA GLY A 58 4.29 11.75 0.10
C GLY A 58 4.29 11.86 -1.44
N GLY A 59 4.39 10.73 -2.12
CA GLY A 59 4.32 10.65 -3.57
C GLY A 59 4.78 9.31 -4.13
N GLU A 60 4.56 9.11 -5.43
CA GLU A 60 5.16 7.98 -6.15
C GLU A 60 6.65 8.24 -6.36
N ALA A 61 7.48 7.31 -5.91
CA ALA A 61 8.93 7.41 -6.01
C ALA A 61 9.46 6.83 -7.32
N ARG A 62 9.02 5.61 -7.67
CA ARG A 62 9.45 4.90 -8.88
C ARG A 62 8.48 3.79 -9.25
N THR A 63 8.36 3.51 -10.53
CA THR A 63 7.84 2.24 -11.05
C THR A 63 8.97 1.19 -11.14
N ASN A 64 8.76 0.00 -10.59
CA ASN A 64 9.68 -1.13 -10.59
C ASN A 64 9.15 -2.20 -11.53
N ASP A 65 9.97 -2.59 -12.49
CA ASP A 65 9.69 -3.71 -13.39
C ASP A 65 10.49 -4.92 -12.93
N ILE A 66 9.79 -5.96 -12.49
CA ILE A 66 10.38 -7.20 -11.97
C ILE A 66 9.66 -8.39 -12.57
N SER A 67 10.24 -9.58 -12.41
CA SER A 67 9.69 -10.83 -13.01
C SER A 67 8.21 -11.11 -12.67
N GLN A 68 7.71 -10.60 -11.55
CA GLN A 68 6.32 -10.77 -11.11
C GLN A 68 5.35 -9.73 -11.71
N GLY A 69 5.85 -8.69 -12.37
CA GLY A 69 5.06 -7.62 -12.96
C GLY A 69 5.58 -6.22 -12.64
N VAL A 70 4.75 -5.23 -12.95
CA VAL A 70 5.06 -3.81 -12.75
C VAL A 70 4.46 -3.33 -11.43
N PHE A 71 5.29 -2.81 -10.54
CA PHE A 71 4.89 -2.33 -9.21
C PHE A 71 5.29 -0.88 -8.97
N ARG A 72 4.39 -0.09 -8.40
CA ARG A 72 4.67 1.29 -7.98
C ARG A 72 5.25 1.30 -6.58
N SER A 73 6.21 2.18 -6.35
CA SER A 73 6.77 2.44 -5.02
C SER A 73 6.40 3.83 -4.54
N TYR A 74 6.10 3.94 -3.26
CA TYR A 74 5.62 5.17 -2.63
C TYR A 74 6.50 5.54 -1.44
N ASP A 75 6.87 6.81 -1.34
CA ASP A 75 7.51 7.34 -0.15
C ASP A 75 6.42 7.70 0.86
N VAL A 76 6.42 7.05 2.03
CA VAL A 76 5.41 7.22 3.08
C VAL A 76 6.03 7.91 4.28
N HIS A 77 5.35 8.94 4.76
CA HIS A 77 5.74 9.74 5.91
C HIS A 77 4.94 9.30 7.14
N TYR A 78 5.62 8.91 8.21
CA TYR A 78 4.99 8.51 9.47
C TYR A 78 5.87 8.86 10.68
N ASN A 79 5.31 8.79 11.88
CA ASN A 79 6.00 9.21 13.10
C ASN A 79 6.48 8.03 13.96
N VAL A 80 7.76 8.06 14.35
CA VAL A 80 8.35 7.13 15.33
C VAL A 80 8.96 7.95 16.46
N LYS A 81 8.46 7.80 17.69
CA LYS A 81 9.00 8.47 18.89
C LYS A 81 9.28 9.98 18.68
N ARG A 82 8.31 10.68 18.06
CA ARG A 82 8.34 12.13 17.70
C ARG A 82 9.23 12.53 16.52
N GLN A 83 9.88 11.58 15.85
CA GLN A 83 10.61 11.84 14.62
C GLN A 83 9.77 11.47 13.41
N ARG A 84 9.74 12.36 12.41
CA ARG A 84 9.14 12.07 11.11
C ARG A 84 10.12 11.21 10.33
N VAL A 85 9.68 10.01 9.97
CA VAL A 85 10.43 9.05 9.17
C VAL A 85 9.80 9.02 7.78
N VAL A 86 10.64 8.87 6.77
CA VAL A 86 10.22 8.59 5.39
C VAL A 86 10.73 7.21 5.04
N THR A 87 9.85 6.35 4.55
CA THR A 87 10.23 5.00 4.10
C THR A 87 9.50 4.68 2.83
N ARG A 88 10.22 4.01 1.92
CA ARG A 88 9.70 3.58 0.65
C ARG A 88 9.05 2.21 0.78
N PHE A 89 7.83 2.11 0.31
CA PHE A 89 7.07 0.85 0.28
C PHE A 89 6.65 0.50 -1.14
N ILE A 90 6.56 -0.80 -1.41
CA ILE A 90 6.07 -1.35 -2.68
C ILE A 90 4.83 -2.20 -2.40
N PRO A 91 3.62 -1.60 -2.39
CA PRO A 91 2.39 -2.37 -2.19
C PRO A 91 2.27 -3.48 -3.24
N GLY A 92 1.97 -4.68 -2.77
CA GLY A 92 1.88 -5.90 -3.59
C GLY A 92 3.11 -6.80 -3.49
N LEU A 93 4.26 -6.28 -3.07
CA LEU A 93 5.44 -7.08 -2.73
C LEU A 93 5.67 -7.16 -1.23
N GLN A 94 5.21 -6.14 -0.52
CA GLN A 94 5.35 -5.95 0.91
C GLN A 94 3.98 -5.95 1.58
N TRP A 95 3.89 -6.57 2.76
CA TRP A 95 2.66 -6.63 3.55
C TRP A 95 2.57 -5.45 4.52
N GLU A 96 3.69 -4.78 4.77
CA GLU A 96 3.88 -3.75 5.80
C GLU A 96 3.10 -2.46 5.53
N MET A 97 2.48 -2.28 4.36
CA MET A 97 1.69 -1.09 4.00
C MET A 97 0.26 -1.48 3.65
N LYS A 98 -0.72 -0.80 4.27
CA LYS A 98 -2.15 -1.02 4.06
C LYS A 98 -2.90 0.30 3.85
N PRO A 99 -3.95 0.34 3.00
CA PRO A 99 -4.77 1.52 2.84
C PRO A 99 -5.59 1.79 4.11
N ASP A 100 -5.83 3.05 4.44
CA ASP A 100 -6.67 3.43 5.58
C ASP A 100 -8.16 3.32 5.23
N THR A 101 -8.64 2.08 5.15
CA THR A 101 -10.02 1.70 4.79
C THR A 101 -10.75 1.12 6.00
N PRO A 102 -12.10 1.18 6.07
CA PRO A 102 -12.87 0.59 7.17
C PRO A 102 -12.50 -0.86 7.47
N GLU A 103 -12.33 -1.68 6.43
CA GLU A 103 -12.00 -3.11 6.51
C GLU A 103 -10.62 -3.33 7.12
N VAL A 104 -9.63 -2.55 6.68
CA VAL A 104 -8.28 -2.59 7.27
C VAL A 104 -8.29 -2.12 8.72
N ARG A 105 -9.09 -1.10 9.06
CA ARG A 105 -9.24 -0.64 10.45
C ARG A 105 -9.86 -1.71 11.33
N GLU A 106 -10.80 -2.50 10.83
CA GLU A 106 -11.36 -3.65 11.56
C GLU A 106 -10.28 -4.71 11.81
N LEU A 107 -9.53 -5.12 10.78
CA LEU A 107 -8.42 -6.06 10.93
C LEU A 107 -7.35 -5.58 11.93
N LEU A 108 -7.04 -4.28 11.90
CA LEU A 108 -6.11 -3.66 12.84
C LEU A 108 -6.66 -3.67 14.27
N ARG A 109 -7.95 -3.41 14.48
CA ARG A 109 -8.59 -3.52 15.81
C ARG A 109 -8.58 -4.95 16.33
N GLU A 110 -8.88 -5.93 15.49
CA GLU A 110 -8.79 -7.36 15.83
C GLU A 110 -7.37 -7.76 16.24
N ALA A 111 -6.35 -7.17 15.60
CA ALA A 111 -4.94 -7.33 15.95
C ALA A 111 -4.50 -6.53 17.20
N GLY A 112 -5.42 -5.84 17.89
CA GLY A 112 -5.14 -5.08 19.10
C GLY A 112 -4.52 -3.69 18.88
N VAL A 113 -4.62 -3.14 17.66
CA VAL A 113 -4.23 -1.75 17.38
C VAL A 113 -5.35 -0.83 17.84
N PHE A 114 -5.02 0.11 18.72
CA PHE A 114 -5.94 1.17 19.14
C PHE A 114 -5.93 2.30 18.10
N ILE A 115 -7.06 2.47 17.40
CA ILE A 115 -7.27 3.39 16.27
C ILE A 115 -8.33 4.41 16.63
#